data_AF-A0A2G6HFR4-F1
#
_entry.id   AF-A0A2G6HFR4-F1
#
_cell.length_a   1.000
_cell.length_b   1.000
_cell.length_c   1.000
_cell.angle_alpha   90.00
_cell.angle_beta   90.00
_cell.angle_gamma   90.00
#
_symmetry.space_group_name_H-M   'P 1'
#
loop_
_entity.id
_entity.type
_entity.pdbx_description
1 polymer ?
#
loop_
_entity_poly.entity_id
_entity_poly.type
_entity_poly.pdbx_seq_one_letter_code
_entity_poly.pdbx_strand_id
1 'polypeptide(L)' 'MTVTVEEAQWFSETFSEVTENISQALLGKEDVIRIALTCMFSEGHLLLEDAPGTGKTALARALAATVN' A
#
# COMPACT_ATOMS: atom_id res chain seq x y z
N MET A 1 8.17 -6.64 23.05
CA MET A 1 6.70 -6.65 23.10
C MET A 1 6.22 -7.80 22.23
N THR A 2 5.31 -8.63 22.73
CA THR A 2 4.63 -9.67 21.94
C THR A 2 3.35 -9.08 21.38
N VAL A 3 3.18 -9.17 20.06
CA VAL A 3 1.94 -8.79 19.38
C VAL A 3 0.85 -9.80 19.75
N THR A 4 -0.33 -9.32 20.13
CA THR A 4 -1.49 -10.18 20.42
C THR A 4 -2.16 -10.64 19.12
N VAL A 5 -2.97 -11.70 19.19
CA VAL A 5 -3.75 -12.16 18.03
C VAL A 5 -4.72 -11.08 17.56
N GLU A 6 -5.32 -10.34 18.50
CA GLU A 6 -6.26 -9.25 18.21
C GLU A 6 -5.58 -8.09 17.49
N GLU A 7 -4.37 -7.70 17.91
CA GLU A 7 -3.56 -6.67 17.25
C GLU A 7 -3.17 -7.08 15.83
N ALA A 8 -2.76 -8.34 15.64
CA ALA A 8 -2.41 -8.88 14.33
C ALA A 8 -3.62 -8.93 13.39
N GLN A 9 -4.79 -9.33 13.91
CA GLN A 9 -6.03 -9.38 13.15
C GLN A 9 -6.47 -7.96 12.72
N TRP A 10 -6.48 -7.01 13.66
CA TRP A 10 -6.81 -5.62 13.38
C TRP A 10 -5.90 -5.02 12.30
N PHE A 11 -4.58 -5.29 12.37
CA PHE A 11 -3.64 -4.83 11.37
C PHE A 11 -3.96 -5.44 10.00
N SER A 12 -4.21 -6.75 9.93
CA SER A 12 -4.52 -7.44 8.67
C SER A 12 -5.78 -6.90 8.00
N GLU A 13 -6.82 -6.62 8.79
CA GLU A 13 -8.08 -6.05 8.30
C GLU A 13 -7.87 -4.62 7.79
N THR A 14 -7.25 -3.77 8.62
CA THR A 14 -6.96 -2.37 8.26
C THR A 14 -6.05 -2.27 7.03
N PHE A 15 -5.02 -3.12 6.94
CA PHE A 15 -4.13 -3.18 5.78
C PHE A 15 -4.89 -3.54 4.50
N SER A 16 -5.86 -4.46 4.61
CA SER A 16 -6.69 -4.88 3.48
C SER A 16 -7.63 -3.75 3.04
N GLU A 17 -8.29 -3.07 3.98
CA GLU A 17 -9.15 -1.92 3.67
C GLU A 17 -8.40 -0.77 2.98
N VAL A 18 -7.19 -0.45 3.48
CA VAL A 18 -6.31 0.57 2.87
C VAL A 18 -5.90 0.15 1.45
N THR A 19 -5.55 -1.12 1.25
CA THR A 19 -5.18 -1.67 -0.06
C THR A 19 -6.36 -1.58 -1.04
N GLU A 20 -7.56 -1.96 -0.61
CA GLU A 20 -8.79 -1.90 -1.42
C GLU A 20 -9.15 -0.46 -1.80
N ASN A 21 -9.01 0.48 -0.86
CA ASN A 21 -9.25 1.89 -1.11
C ASN A 21 -8.32 2.45 -2.21
N ILE A 22 -7.01 2.18 -2.11
CA ILE A 22 -6.02 2.63 -3.10
C ILE A 22 -6.27 1.92 -4.45
N SER A 23 -6.72 0.67 -4.44
CA SER A 23 -7.02 -0.10 -5.65
C SER A 23 -8.14 0.51 -6.49
N GLN A 24 -9.02 1.35 -5.91
CA GLN A 24 -10.01 2.12 -6.67
C GLN A 24 -9.35 3.16 -7.61
N ALA A 25 -8.18 3.69 -7.24
CA ALA A 25 -7.43 4.63 -8.06
C ALA A 25 -6.45 3.95 -9.03
N LEU A 26 -6.01 2.72 -8.71
CA LEU A 26 -5.04 1.94 -9.50
C LEU A 26 -5.57 0.54 -9.81
N LEU A 27 -6.32 0.45 -10.90
CA LEU A 27 -6.93 -0.81 -11.36
C LEU A 27 -5.88 -1.87 -11.71
N GLY A 28 -6.07 -3.09 -11.18
CA GLY A 28 -5.23 -4.25 -11.52
C GLY A 28 -3.80 -4.20 -10.99
N LYS A 29 -3.54 -3.36 -9.97
CA LYS A 29 -2.19 -3.16 -9.38
C LYS A 29 -2.15 -3.46 -7.87
N GLU A 30 -3.05 -4.31 -7.38
CA GLU A 30 -3.16 -4.65 -5.95
C GLU A 30 -1.83 -5.10 -5.34
N ASP A 31 -1.12 -6.04 -5.99
CA ASP A 31 0.17 -6.53 -5.50
C ASP A 31 1.22 -5.41 -5.36
N VAL A 32 1.23 -4.46 -6.30
CA VAL A 32 2.15 -3.31 -6.27
C VAL A 32 1.80 -2.39 -5.11
N ILE A 33 0.50 -2.18 -4.85
CA ILE A 33 0.02 -1.38 -3.71
C ILE A 33 0.44 -2.04 -2.40
N ARG A 34 0.26 -3.36 -2.26
CA ARG A 34 0.66 -4.11 -1.06
C ARG A 34 2.16 -3.97 -0.79
N ILE A 35 3.00 -4.16 -1.80
CA ILE A 35 4.46 -3.99 -1.68
C ILE A 35 4.81 -2.56 -1.27
N ALA A 36 4.15 -1.56 -1.85
CA ALA A 36 4.42 -0.17 -1.53
C ALA A 36 4.06 0.18 -0.08
N LEU A 37 2.91 -0.28 0.41
CA LEU A 37 2.50 -0.13 1.81
C LEU A 37 3.46 -0.86 2.76
N THR A 38 3.84 -2.11 2.44
CA THR A 38 4.83 -2.86 3.23
C THR A 38 6.15 -2.12 3.31
N CYS A 39 6.65 -1.61 2.18
CA CYS A 39 7.88 -0.83 2.12
C CYS A 39 7.78 0.45 2.96
N MET A 40 6.65 1.15 2.90
CA MET A 40 6.43 2.37 3.68
C MET A 40 6.44 2.09 5.19
N PHE A 41 5.71 1.06 5.63
CA PHE A 41 5.66 0.69 7.06
C PHE A 41 6.97 0.12 7.60
N SER A 42 7.80 -0.46 6.73
CA SER A 42 9.14 -0.91 7.09
C SER A 42 10.21 0.18 6.98
N GLU A 43 9.82 1.44 6.76
CA GLU A 43 10.73 2.58 6.52
C GLU A 43 11.74 2.33 5.38
N GLY A 44 11.33 1.52 4.40
CA GLY A 44 12.14 1.16 3.25
C GLY A 44 12.07 2.18 2.11
N HIS A 45 12.79 1.88 1.03
CA HIS A 45 12.76 2.67 -0.20
C HIS A 45 12.26 1.81 -1.37
N LEU A 46 11.28 2.33 -2.11
CA LEU A 46 10.68 1.66 -3.25
C LEU A 46 11.13 2.33 -4.56
N LEU A 47 11.69 1.54 -5.47
CA LEU A 47 11.93 1.95 -6.86
C LEU A 47 10.79 1.42 -7.74
N LEU A 48 10.12 2.31 -8.46
CA LEU A 48 9.06 1.96 -9.41
C LEU A 48 9.61 2.00 -10.85
N GLU A 49 9.98 0.84 -11.38
CA GLU A 49 10.47 0.69 -12.75
C GLU A 49 9.41 0.04 -13.63
N ASP A 50 8.92 0.78 -14.63
CA ASP A 50 7.95 0.29 -15.62
C ASP A 50 7.82 1.31 -16.78
N ALA A 51 7.14 0.96 -17.87
CA ALA A 51 6.92 1.84 -19.01
C ALA A 51 6.20 3.17 -18.65
N PRO A 52 6.35 4.25 -19.44
CA PRO A 52 5.62 5.49 -19.19
C PRO A 52 4.09 5.28 -19.16
N GLY A 53 3.40 5.96 -18.24
CA GLY A 53 1.94 5.91 -18.13
C GLY A 53 1.36 4.76 -17.31
N THR A 54 2.17 3.87 -16.72
CA THR A 54 1.69 2.68 -15.98
C THR A 54 1.20 2.95 -14.55
N GLY A 55 0.92 4.20 -14.20
CA GLY A 55 0.32 4.57 -12.91
C GLY A 55 1.30 4.89 -11.77
N LYS A 56 2.62 4.98 -12.02
CA LYS A 56 3.63 5.31 -10.98
C LYS A 56 3.31 6.58 -10.17
N THR A 57 3.03 7.68 -10.86
CA THR A 57 2.66 8.95 -10.20
C THR A 57 1.31 8.86 -9.50
N ALA A 58 0.37 8.10 -10.07
CA ALA A 58 -0.93 7.87 -9.44
C ALA A 58 -0.77 7.10 -8.13
N LEU A 59 0.08 6.07 -8.10
CA LEU A 59 0.40 5.30 -6.89
C LEU A 59 0.95 6.21 -5.80
N ALA A 60 1.96 7.02 -6.11
CA ALA A 60 2.54 7.96 -5.16
C ALA A 60 1.50 8.94 -4.60
N ARG A 61 0.61 9.47 -5.44
CA ARG A 61 -0.46 10.37 -5.00
C ARG A 61 -1.52 9.67 -4.16
N ALA A 62 -1.90 8.44 -4.51
CA ALA A 62 -2.88 7.67 -3.76
C ALA A 62 -2.34 7.31 -2.37
N LEU A 63 -1.10 6.81 -2.28
CA LEU A 63 -0.42 6.54 -0.99
C LEU A 63 -0.36 7.80 -0.11
N ALA A 64 0.02 8.95 -0.69
CA ALA A 64 0.06 10.21 0.03
C ALA A 64 -1.32 10.73 0.46
N ALA A 65 -2.41 10.33 -0.21
CA ALA A 65 -3.77 10.74 0.17
C ALA A 65 -4.38 9.84 1.26
N THR A 66 -3.98 8.57 1.32
CA THR A 66 -4.53 7.59 2.27
C THR A 66 -3.85 7.63 3.64
N VAL A 67 -2.58 8.04 3.72
CA VAL A 67 -1.78 8.04 4.96
C VAL A 67 -1.59 9.46 5.53
N ASN A 68 -2.36 10.44 5.06
CA ASN A 68 -2.27 11.86 5.49
C ASN A 68 -3.18 12.18 6.67
#